data_AF-A0A932KE05-F1
#
_entry.id   AF-A0A932KE05-F1
#
_cell.length_a   1.000
_cell.length_b   1.000
_cell.length_c   1.000
_cell.angle_alpha   90.00
_cell.angle_beta   90.00
_cell.angle_gamma   90.00
#
_symmetry.space_group_name_H-M   'P 1'
#
loop_
_entity.id
_entity.type
_entity.pdbx_description
1 polymer ?
#
loop_
_entity_poly.entity_id
_entity_poly.type
_entity_poly.pdbx_seq_one_letter_code
_entity_poly.pdbx_strand_id
1 'polypeptide(L)'
;MRLGLKPVTELGDGERNTLKALTAAVYPAEVLAARPGRSLQWAPSEWSVLVWTVDGQLIAHVGIVTREGTLHGVPVKIGGIGSVKTHPQAQGRGYASAALRRAAAALDARPLSV
;
A
#
# COMPACT_ATOMS: atom_id res chain seq x y z
N MET A 1 4.56 13.94 -10.22
CA MET A 1 4.07 12.62 -9.76
C MET A 1 2.57 12.66 -9.59
N ARG A 2 1.86 11.55 -9.77
CA ARG A 2 0.41 11.45 -9.60
C ARG A 2 0.09 10.40 -8.53
N LEU A 3 -0.75 10.74 -7.55
CA LEU A 3 -1.21 9.85 -6.50
C LEU A 3 -2.65 9.42 -6.80
N GLY A 4 -2.91 8.12 -6.87
CA GLY A 4 -4.26 7.55 -6.94
C GLY A 4 -4.57 6.80 -5.64
N LEU A 5 -5.81 6.90 -5.15
CA LEU A 5 -6.35 6.04 -4.09
C LEU A 5 -7.54 5.29 -4.67
N LYS A 6 -7.56 3.97 -4.56
CA LYS A 6 -8.65 3.12 -5.05
C LYS A 6 -8.88 1.93 -4.11
N PRO A 7 -10.12 1.41 -4.01
CA PRO A 7 -10.34 0.06 -3.52
C PRO A 7 -9.53 -0.94 -4.36
N VAL A 8 -9.00 -1.97 -3.73
CA VAL A 8 -8.25 -3.03 -4.43
C VAL A 8 -9.13 -3.76 -5.44
N THR A 9 -10.43 -3.87 -5.16
CA THR A 9 -11.46 -4.44 -6.04
C THR A 9 -11.64 -3.66 -7.34
N GLU A 10 -11.33 -2.37 -7.35
CA GLU A 10 -11.48 -1.47 -8.52
C GLU A 10 -10.20 -1.28 -9.32
N LEU A 11 -9.11 -1.95 -8.96
CA LEU A 11 -7.89 -1.89 -9.76
C LEU A 11 -8.15 -2.47 -11.16
N GLY A 12 -7.62 -1.86 -12.20
CA GLY A 12 -7.64 -2.42 -13.55
C GLY A 12 -6.56 -3.50 -13.74
N ASP A 13 -6.65 -4.29 -14.81
CA ASP A 13 -5.64 -5.32 -15.12
C ASP A 13 -4.25 -4.74 -15.35
N GLY A 14 -4.16 -3.59 -16.04
CA GLY A 14 -2.89 -2.87 -16.21
C GLY A 14 -2.29 -2.41 -14.88
N GLU A 15 -3.11 -1.95 -13.93
CA GLU A 15 -2.66 -1.54 -12.60
C GLU A 15 -2.20 -2.75 -11.78
N ARG A 16 -2.92 -3.87 -11.85
CA ARG A 16 -2.51 -5.14 -11.23
C ARG A 16 -1.17 -5.62 -11.79
N ASN A 17 -0.98 -5.58 -13.10
CA ASN A 17 0.24 -6.04 -13.77
C ASN A 17 1.45 -5.17 -13.40
N THR A 18 1.30 -3.85 -13.42
CA THR A 18 2.38 -2.94 -12.99
C THR A 18 2.69 -3.06 -11.50
N LEU A 19 1.68 -3.27 -10.65
CA LEU A 19 1.89 -3.54 -9.23
C LEU A 19 2.60 -4.87 -8.98
N LYS A 20 2.31 -5.91 -9.78
CA LYS A 20 3.05 -7.19 -9.74
C LYS A 20 4.52 -6.98 -10.12
N ALA A 21 4.79 -6.22 -11.18
CA ALA A 21 6.16 -5.89 -11.59
C ALA A 21 6.91 -5.10 -10.49
N LEU A 22 6.27 -4.09 -9.89
CA LEU A 22 6.84 -3.35 -8.77
C LEU A 22 7.10 -4.26 -7.55
N THR A 23 6.20 -5.22 -7.29
CA THR A 23 6.37 -6.19 -6.21
C THR A 23 7.61 -7.05 -6.43
N ALA A 24 7.81 -7.57 -7.64
CA ALA A 24 8.99 -8.35 -7.97
C ALA A 24 10.29 -7.54 -7.84
N ALA A 25 10.27 -6.25 -8.20
CA ALA A 25 11.42 -5.37 -8.08
C ALA A 25 11.79 -5.01 -6.63
N VAL A 26 10.80 -4.88 -5.74
CA VAL A 26 11.03 -4.49 -4.33
C VAL A 26 11.22 -5.71 -3.42
N TYR A 27 10.54 -6.81 -3.72
CA TYR A 27 10.55 -8.04 -2.95
C TYR A 27 10.92 -9.22 -3.86
N PRO A 28 12.19 -9.31 -4.30
CA PRO A 28 12.64 -10.46 -5.07
C PRO A 28 12.62 -11.73 -4.19
N ALA A 29 12.66 -12.90 -4.83
CA ALA A 29 12.40 -14.18 -4.18
C ALA A 29 13.36 -14.45 -3.00
N GLU A 30 14.63 -14.08 -3.15
CA GLU A 30 15.67 -14.18 -2.14
C GLU A 30 15.36 -13.35 -0.89
N VAL A 31 14.84 -12.12 -1.06
CA VAL A 31 14.42 -11.25 0.05
C VAL A 31 13.20 -11.84 0.76
N LEU A 32 12.25 -12.39 -0.01
CA LEU A 32 11.07 -13.05 0.55
C LEU A 32 11.39 -14.33 1.31
N ALA A 33 12.41 -15.09 0.88
CA ALA A 33 12.87 -16.30 1.55
C ALA A 33 13.59 -15.99 2.87
N ALA A 34 14.39 -14.93 2.90
CA ALA A 34 15.17 -14.54 4.07
C ALA A 34 14.35 -13.79 5.16
N ARG A 35 13.13 -13.33 4.85
CA ARG A 35 12.36 -12.46 5.76
C ARG A 35 11.98 -13.19 7.08
N PRO A 36 12.13 -12.54 8.25
CA PRO A 36 11.76 -13.13 9.55
C PRO A 36 10.29 -13.55 9.64
N GLY A 37 9.40 -12.91 8.88
CA GLY A 37 7.96 -13.21 8.84
C GLY A 37 7.51 -14.12 7.69
N ARG A 38 8.37 -14.98 7.16
CA ARG A 38 8.04 -15.79 5.96
C ARG A 38 6.87 -16.75 6.15
N SER A 39 6.64 -17.22 7.37
CA SER A 39 5.51 -18.08 7.77
C SER A 39 4.24 -17.30 8.10
N LEU A 40 4.29 -15.96 8.13
CA LEU A 40 3.14 -15.12 8.43
C LEU A 40 2.38 -14.82 7.14
N GLN A 41 1.06 -15.02 7.18
CA GLN A 41 0.15 -14.50 6.18
C GLN A 41 -0.33 -13.12 6.61
N TRP A 42 0.04 -12.10 5.84
CA TRP A 42 -0.45 -10.76 6.05
C TRP A 42 -1.88 -10.63 5.54
N ALA A 43 -2.71 -9.87 6.24
CA ALA A 43 -4.04 -9.52 5.76
C ALA A 43 -3.93 -8.80 4.39
N PRO A 44 -4.77 -9.15 3.41
CA PRO A 44 -4.79 -8.44 2.14
C PRO A 44 -5.20 -6.97 2.37
N SER A 45 -4.62 -6.08 1.57
CA SER A 45 -5.05 -4.69 1.54
C SER A 45 -6.43 -4.57 0.90
N GLU A 46 -7.24 -3.67 1.43
CA GLU A 46 -8.58 -3.33 0.92
C GLU A 46 -8.52 -2.11 0.00
N TRP A 47 -7.54 -1.22 0.23
CA TRP A 47 -7.31 -0.03 -0.58
C TRP A 47 -5.83 0.07 -0.98
N SER A 48 -5.60 0.72 -2.12
CA SER A 48 -4.27 0.96 -2.67
C SER A 48 -4.06 2.45 -2.95
N VAL A 49 -2.99 2.99 -2.39
CA VAL A 49 -2.39 4.24 -2.85
C VAL A 49 -1.31 3.92 -3.88
N LEU A 50 -1.52 4.37 -5.10
CA LEU A 50 -0.63 4.17 -6.25
C LEU A 50 0.10 5.48 -6.56
N VAL A 51 1.43 5.43 -6.68
CA VAL A 51 2.24 6.58 -7.02
C VAL A 51 2.86 6.40 -8.40
N TRP A 52 2.47 7.28 -9.31
CA TRP A 52 2.87 7.25 -10.71
C TRP A 52 3.86 8.37 -11.03
N THR A 53 4.82 8.08 -11.91
CA THR A 53 5.60 9.11 -12.60
C THR A 53 4.73 9.88 -13.59
N VAL A 54 5.26 10.97 -14.14
CA VAL A 54 4.57 11.73 -15.20
C VAL A 54 4.40 10.86 -16.45
N ASP A 55 5.37 9.99 -16.72
CA ASP A 55 5.39 9.07 -17.88
C ASP A 55 4.54 7.81 -17.68
N GLY A 56 3.75 7.74 -16.60
CA GLY A 56 2.81 6.64 -16.36
C GLY A 56 3.42 5.37 -15.76
N GLN A 57 4.63 5.42 -15.20
CA GLN A 57 5.22 4.28 -14.51
C GLN A 57 4.84 4.26 -13.02
N LEU A 58 4.46 3.08 -12.50
CA LEU A 58 4.18 2.90 -11.08
C LEU A 58 5.49 2.76 -10.30
N ILE A 59 5.81 3.74 -9.44
CA ILE A 59 7.10 3.79 -8.74
C ILE A 59 7.01 3.57 -7.23
N ALA A 60 5.82 3.67 -6.65
CA ALA A 60 5.58 3.36 -5.25
C ALA A 60 4.13 2.96 -5.02
N HIS A 61 3.91 2.22 -3.92
CA HIS A 61 2.61 1.71 -3.53
C HIS A 61 2.51 1.66 -2.00
N VAL A 62 1.33 1.95 -1.47
CA VAL A 62 0.96 1.70 -0.07
C VAL A 62 -0.41 1.02 -0.05
N GLY A 63 -0.51 -0.11 0.65
CA GLY A 63 -1.78 -0.78 0.90
C GLY A 63 -2.36 -0.36 2.24
N ILE A 64 -3.68 -0.25 2.30
CA ILE A 64 -4.44 0.07 3.52
C ILE A 64 -5.41 -1.08 3.80
N VAL A 65 -5.54 -1.43 5.07
CA VAL A 65 -6.55 -2.37 5.58
C VAL A 65 -7.29 -1.70 6.73
N THR A 66 -8.58 -1.94 6.89
CA THR A 66 -9.40 -1.38 7.96
C THR A 66 -9.97 -2.46 8.85
N ARG A 67 -10.00 -2.23 10.16
CA ARG A 67 -10.56 -3.17 11.14
C ARG A 67 -11.39 -2.42 12.16
N GLU A 68 -12.42 -3.07 12.67
CA GLU A 68 -13.09 -2.63 13.89
C GLU A 68 -12.34 -3.20 15.09
N GLY A 69 -12.28 -2.43 16.18
CA GLY A 69 -11.64 -2.83 17.42
C GLY A 69 -12.15 -2.04 18.60
N THR A 70 -11.49 -2.19 19.75
CA THR A 70 -11.80 -1.42 20.95
C THR A 70 -10.53 -0.81 21.54
N LEU A 71 -10.64 0.41 22.06
CA LEU A 71 -9.62 1.08 22.84
C LEU A 71 -10.23 1.44 24.20
N HIS A 72 -9.76 0.80 25.27
CA HIS A 72 -10.33 0.94 26.62
C HIS A 72 -11.85 0.68 26.66
N GLY A 73 -12.33 -0.30 25.89
CA GLY A 73 -13.74 -0.66 25.80
C GLY A 73 -14.57 0.24 24.87
N VAL A 74 -13.99 1.31 24.31
CA VAL A 74 -14.67 2.18 23.33
C VAL A 74 -14.46 1.63 21.92
N PRO A 75 -15.52 1.45 21.10
CA PRO A 75 -15.37 1.05 19.70
C PRO A 75 -14.53 2.05 18.91
N VAL A 76 -13.57 1.54 18.15
CA VAL A 76 -12.69 2.33 17.28
C VAL A 76 -12.48 1.62 15.94
N LYS A 77 -12.26 2.41 14.90
CA LYS A 77 -11.80 1.92 13.60
C LYS A 77 -10.28 2.06 13.51
N ILE A 78 -9.61 0.97 13.16
CA ILE A 78 -8.16 0.86 13.07
C ILE A 78 -7.75 0.79 11.61
N GLY A 79 -6.90 1.72 11.18
CA GLY A 79 -6.26 1.68 9.87
C GLY A 79 -4.89 1.01 9.94
N GLY A 80 -4.73 -0.12 9.27
CA GLY A 80 -3.45 -0.78 9.07
C GLY A 80 -2.79 -0.35 7.77
N ILE A 81 -1.48 -0.11 7.82
CA ILE A 81 -0.65 0.17 6.65
C ILE A 81 0.22 -1.05 6.37
N GLY A 82 0.23 -1.47 5.11
CA GLY A 82 1.04 -2.60 4.66
C GLY A 82 1.42 -2.49 3.20
N SER A 83 2.10 -3.52 2.69
CA SER A 83 2.40 -3.62 1.26
C SER A 83 3.16 -2.38 0.71
N VAL A 84 3.91 -1.70 1.57
CA VAL A 84 4.65 -0.46 1.23
C VAL A 84 5.78 -0.82 0.28
N LYS A 85 5.86 -0.13 -0.85
CA LYS A 85 6.85 -0.37 -1.90
C LYS A 85 7.33 0.94 -2.45
N THR A 86 8.62 1.04 -2.71
CA THR A 86 9.21 2.09 -3.56
C THR A 86 10.26 1.41 -4.42
N HIS A 87 10.17 1.61 -5.73
CA HIS A 87 11.09 1.04 -6.69
C HIS A 87 12.54 1.33 -6.26
N PRO A 88 13.48 0.37 -6.27
CA PRO A 88 14.83 0.56 -5.71
C PRO A 88 15.55 1.79 -6.26
N GLN A 89 15.45 2.05 -7.57
CA GLN A 89 16.07 3.22 -8.22
C GLN A 89 15.40 4.57 -7.87
N ALA A 90 14.27 4.54 -7.17
CA ALA A 90 13.47 5.72 -6.82
C ALA A 90 13.43 5.98 -5.29
N GLN A 91 14.15 5.18 -4.49
CA GLN A 91 14.24 5.35 -3.05
C GLN A 91 14.93 6.67 -2.66
N GLY A 92 14.69 7.14 -1.44
CA GLY A 92 15.25 8.41 -0.94
C GLY A 92 14.65 9.69 -1.55
N ARG A 93 13.63 9.57 -2.42
CA ARG A 93 13.01 10.71 -3.14
C ARG A 93 11.65 11.13 -2.60
N GLY A 94 11.24 10.62 -1.44
CA GLY A 94 10.00 11.01 -0.75
C GLY A 94 8.70 10.39 -1.28
N TYR A 95 8.74 9.47 -2.25
CA TYR A 95 7.53 8.83 -2.81
C TYR A 95 6.74 8.02 -1.78
N ALA A 96 7.42 7.22 -0.94
CA ALA A 96 6.77 6.50 0.16
C ALA A 96 6.10 7.47 1.14
N SER A 97 6.79 8.54 1.54
CA SER A 97 6.25 9.55 2.45
C SER A 97 5.04 10.28 1.88
N ALA A 98 5.01 10.55 0.56
CA ALA A 98 3.84 11.11 -0.10
C ALA A 98 2.65 10.13 -0.11
N ALA A 99 2.91 8.85 -0.39
CA ALA A 99 1.88 7.82 -0.36
C ALA A 99 1.30 7.60 1.05
N LEU A 100 2.16 7.56 2.08
CA LEU A 100 1.76 7.42 3.48
C LEU A 100 0.90 8.60 3.95
N ARG A 101 1.28 9.84 3.60
CA ARG A 101 0.45 11.01 3.90
C ARG A 101 -0.92 10.93 3.23
N ARG A 102 -0.97 10.48 1.98
CA ARG A 102 -2.25 10.28 1.26
C ARG A 102 -3.12 9.20 1.92
N ALA A 103 -2.51 8.13 2.42
CA ALA A 103 -3.18 7.05 3.14
C ALA A 103 -3.71 7.52 4.50
N ALA A 104 -2.89 8.22 5.29
CA ALA A 104 -3.29 8.79 6.58
C ALA A 104 -4.47 9.76 6.41
N ALA A 105 -4.38 10.69 5.45
CA ALA A 105 -5.48 11.60 5.15
C ALA A 105 -6.76 10.87 4.71
N ALA A 106 -6.66 9.70 4.08
CA ALA A 106 -7.82 8.90 3.71
C ALA A 106 -8.50 8.27 4.93
N LEU A 107 -7.70 7.79 5.89
CA LEU A 107 -8.19 7.21 7.14
C LEU A 107 -8.82 8.28 8.06
N ASP A 108 -8.26 9.49 8.06
CA ASP A 108 -8.75 10.62 8.88
C ASP A 108 -10.06 11.22 8.33
N ALA A 109 -10.16 11.39 7.00
CA ALA A 109 -11.25 12.14 6.38
C ALA A 109 -12.60 11.39 6.38
N ARG A 110 -12.60 10.06 6.40
CA ARG A 110 -13.76 9.17 6.50
C ARG A 110 -13.24 7.77 6.83
N PRO A 111 -13.82 7.02 7.79
CA PRO A 111 -13.41 5.65 7.99
C PRO A 111 -13.77 4.84 6.73
N LEU A 112 -12.78 4.55 5.88
CA LEU A 112 -12.96 3.82 4.61
C LEU A 112 -13.82 2.57 4.85
N SER A 113 -15.02 2.52 4.27
CA SER A 113 -15.89 1.35 4.30
C SER A 113 -15.61 0.52 3.05
N VAL A 114 -15.42 -0.79 3.23
CA VAL A 114 -15.32 -1.77 2.14
C VAL A 114 -16.69 -1.99 1.51
#